data_AF-A0A0Q7GP09-F1
#
_entry.id   AF-A0A0Q7GP09-F1
#
_cell.length_a   1.000
_cell.length_b   1.000
_cell.length_c   1.000
_cell.angle_alpha   90.00
_cell.angle_beta   90.00
_cell.angle_gamma   90.00
#
_symmetry.space_group_name_H-M   'P 1'
#
loop_
_entity.id
_entity.type
_entity.pdbx_description
1 polymer ?
#
loop_
_entity_poly.entity_id
_entity_poly.type
_entity_poly.pdbx_seq_one_letter_code
_entity_poly.pdbx_strand_id
1 'polypeptide(L)'
;MKIFFLTTLFFFISGLKAQKKKDTLFFNIDKYYTISPTITSNLSQKTYWDKVEYEKEQIKHTKTNGYVFFIGDGFLTKGLKPKIILSIKDFIENRKFYLDGKYNKIVDERKLQDSLTNKYTIFFVNGDEFISPRQLLYYSYFPIRQGDKSIENKMKDTLFFKLDNEYVYKSKDLNNGSSIYLIKDSSKSEVFYFQELERINNLKPNEILSLKKYVRASRFYNENDLHKLSEVYFMKFLKDYVIYLTSGKNEYIKVEPFTVMED
;
A
#
# COMPACT_ATOMS: atom_id res chain seq x y z
N MET A 1 42.98 -41.33 -45.69
CA MET A 1 42.48 -41.44 -44.31
C MET A 1 42.03 -40.04 -43.88
N LYS A 2 40.72 -39.78 -43.82
CA LYS A 2 40.15 -38.46 -43.49
C LYS A 2 40.04 -38.32 -41.98
N ILE A 3 40.68 -37.31 -41.40
CA ILE A 3 40.56 -36.94 -39.99
C ILE A 3 39.54 -35.80 -39.91
N PHE A 4 38.43 -36.06 -39.21
CA PHE A 4 37.44 -35.05 -38.82
C PHE A 4 37.98 -34.27 -37.61
N PHE A 5 38.16 -32.96 -37.75
CA PHE A 5 38.28 -32.06 -36.58
C PHE A 5 36.90 -31.44 -36.34
N LEU A 6 36.24 -31.91 -35.28
CA LEU A 6 35.01 -31.35 -34.75
C LEU A 6 35.39 -30.24 -33.76
N THR A 7 35.41 -28.98 -34.21
CA THR A 7 35.57 -27.83 -33.31
C THR A 7 34.19 -27.43 -32.76
N THR A 8 33.89 -27.92 -31.57
CA THR A 8 32.71 -27.52 -30.80
C THR A 8 32.90 -26.08 -30.31
N LEU A 9 32.21 -25.15 -30.97
CA LEU A 9 32.15 -23.74 -30.57
C LEU A 9 31.20 -23.62 -29.36
N PHE A 10 31.75 -23.62 -28.15
CA PHE A 10 31.02 -23.27 -26.93
C PHE A 10 30.67 -21.78 -26.97
N PHE A 11 29.46 -21.45 -27.41
CA PHE A 11 28.85 -20.15 -27.11
C PHE A 11 28.55 -20.09 -25.61
N PHE A 12 29.49 -19.54 -24.84
CA PHE A 12 29.16 -18.94 -23.55
C PHE A 12 28.25 -17.75 -23.82
N ILE A 13 26.94 -17.99 -23.88
CA ILE A 13 25.93 -16.95 -23.71
C ILE A 13 26.00 -16.56 -22.23
N SER A 14 26.96 -15.72 -21.88
CA SER A 14 26.90 -14.94 -20.66
C SER A 14 25.63 -14.11 -20.76
N GLY A 15 24.58 -14.54 -20.07
CA GLY A 15 23.35 -13.79 -19.85
C GLY A 15 23.65 -12.56 -19.00
N LEU A 16 24.33 -11.58 -19.59
CA LEU A 16 24.28 -10.19 -19.15
C LEU A 16 22.84 -9.75 -19.37
N LYS A 17 22.00 -9.89 -18.34
CA LYS A 17 20.78 -9.11 -18.23
C LYS A 17 21.23 -7.65 -18.35
N ALA A 18 21.04 -7.04 -19.53
CA ALA A 18 21.21 -5.62 -19.71
C ALA A 18 20.33 -4.94 -18.66
N GLN A 19 20.94 -4.38 -17.61
CA GLN A 19 20.22 -3.62 -16.62
C GLN A 19 19.68 -2.39 -17.34
N LYS A 20 18.39 -2.44 -17.70
CA LYS A 20 17.73 -1.39 -18.46
C LYS A 20 17.95 -0.07 -17.71
N LYS A 21 18.69 0.86 -18.31
CA LYS A 21 18.99 2.16 -17.71
C LYS A 21 17.64 2.84 -17.43
N LYS A 22 17.33 3.08 -16.15
CA LYS A 22 16.11 3.77 -15.76
C LYS A 22 16.19 5.23 -16.21
N ASP A 23 15.06 5.80 -16.61
CA ASP A 23 14.95 7.24 -16.80
C ASP A 23 15.10 7.95 -15.44
N THR A 24 15.63 9.17 -15.45
CA THR A 24 15.84 9.95 -14.22
C THR A 24 14.73 10.99 -14.04
N LEU A 25 14.12 11.01 -12.86
CA LEU A 25 13.18 12.04 -12.43
C LEU A 25 13.81 12.90 -11.33
N PHE A 26 13.53 14.19 -11.40
CA PHE A 26 13.97 15.18 -10.43
C PHE A 26 12.74 15.79 -9.77
N PHE A 27 12.71 15.79 -8.45
CA PHE A 27 11.61 16.35 -7.67
C PHE A 27 12.09 17.49 -6.78
N ASN A 28 11.28 18.53 -6.66
CA ASN A 28 11.50 19.53 -5.62
C ASN A 28 11.19 18.93 -4.24
N ILE A 29 11.82 19.48 -3.21
CA ILE A 29 11.46 19.18 -1.82
C ILE A 29 10.33 20.11 -1.42
N ASP A 30 9.18 19.54 -1.07
CA ASP A 30 8.06 20.28 -0.50
C ASP A 30 8.16 20.22 1.03
N LYS A 31 8.34 21.37 1.69
CA LYS A 31 8.51 21.44 3.15
C LYS A 31 7.35 20.88 3.97
N TYR A 32 6.14 20.79 3.41
CA TYR A 32 4.96 20.29 4.10
C TYR A 32 4.57 18.88 3.66
N TYR A 33 5.13 18.37 2.57
CA TYR A 33 4.78 17.06 2.01
C TYR A 33 5.96 16.08 1.94
N THR A 34 7.18 16.56 2.09
CA THR A 34 8.40 15.76 2.03
C THR A 34 9.13 15.81 3.36
N ILE A 35 9.24 14.65 4.00
CA ILE A 35 9.99 14.47 5.24
C ILE A 35 11.25 13.67 4.94
N SER A 36 12.40 14.16 5.42
CA SER A 36 13.63 13.38 5.36
C SER A 36 14.55 13.68 6.54
N PRO A 37 15.04 12.64 7.25
CA PRO A 37 16.11 12.84 8.23
C PRO A 37 17.42 13.30 7.58
N THR A 38 17.59 13.12 6.26
CA THR A 38 18.75 13.60 5.50
C THR A 38 18.74 15.12 5.33
N ILE A 39 17.55 15.74 5.31
CA ILE A 39 17.41 17.21 5.19
C ILE A 39 17.19 17.84 6.57
N THR A 40 16.35 17.20 7.41
CA THR A 40 15.98 17.72 8.73
C THR A 40 16.19 16.63 9.77
N SER A 41 17.35 16.64 10.42
CA SER A 41 17.82 15.59 11.33
C SER A 41 16.98 15.43 12.61
N ASN A 42 16.14 16.40 12.94
CA ASN A 42 15.61 16.57 14.30
C ASN A 42 14.21 15.97 14.56
N LEU A 43 13.68 15.14 13.67
CA LEU A 43 12.37 14.50 13.87
C LEU A 43 12.42 13.30 14.83
N SER A 44 13.59 12.70 15.03
CA SER A 44 13.76 11.55 15.93
C SER A 44 13.70 11.91 17.41
N GLN A 45 13.99 13.17 17.77
CA GLN A 45 14.00 13.67 19.15
C GLN A 45 12.66 14.24 19.62
N LYS A 46 11.67 14.31 18.73
CA LYS A 46 10.35 14.88 19.00
C LYS A 46 9.45 13.89 19.75
N THR A 47 8.68 14.40 20.70
CA THR A 47 7.66 13.61 21.39
C THR A 47 6.57 13.15 20.41
N TYR A 48 5.75 12.18 20.82
CA TYR A 48 4.59 11.77 20.01
C TYR A 48 3.66 12.96 19.70
N TRP A 49 3.43 13.85 20.67
CA TRP A 49 2.54 14.99 20.49
C TRP A 49 3.11 16.02 19.52
N ASP A 50 4.42 16.26 19.55
CA ASP A 50 5.08 17.13 18.57
C ASP A 50 4.93 16.59 17.13
N LYS A 51 4.93 15.26 16.96
CA LYS A 51 4.70 14.62 15.66
C LYS A 51 3.25 14.82 15.21
N VAL A 52 2.28 14.60 16.10
CA VAL A 52 0.86 14.81 15.79
C VAL A 52 0.55 16.27 15.44
N GLU A 53 1.12 17.23 16.16
CA GLU A 53 0.96 18.65 15.84
C GLU A 53 1.59 19.01 14.49
N TYR A 54 2.79 18.48 14.23
CA TYR A 54 3.46 18.66 12.95
C TYR A 54 2.64 18.08 11.78
N GLU A 55 2.12 16.86 11.91
CA GLU A 55 1.25 16.22 10.91
C GLU A 55 -0.05 17.02 10.69
N LYS A 56 -0.65 17.56 11.76
CA LYS A 56 -1.82 18.45 11.64
C LYS A 56 -1.52 19.70 10.82
N GLU A 57 -0.37 20.32 11.02
CA GLU A 57 0.05 21.47 10.21
C GLU A 57 0.30 21.06 8.75
N GLN A 58 0.95 19.92 8.51
CA GLN A 58 1.12 19.42 7.15
C GLN A 58 -0.22 19.17 6.43
N ILE A 59 -1.21 18.59 7.12
CA ILE A 59 -2.56 18.39 6.56
C ILE A 59 -3.20 19.73 6.16
N LYS A 60 -3.09 20.76 7.00
CA LYS A 60 -3.64 22.10 6.70
C LYS A 60 -3.05 22.69 5.42
N HIS A 61 -1.74 22.51 5.22
CA HIS A 61 -1.04 23.05 4.06
C HIS A 61 -1.23 22.23 2.79
N THR A 62 -1.15 20.90 2.89
CA THR A 62 -1.14 20.01 1.72
C THR A 62 -2.53 19.60 1.28
N LYS A 63 -3.49 19.50 2.22
CA LYS A 63 -4.82 18.93 2.02
C LYS A 63 -4.79 17.49 1.49
N THR A 64 -3.76 16.74 1.87
CA THR A 64 -3.53 15.34 1.48
C THR A 64 -3.77 14.40 2.67
N ASN A 65 -3.78 13.09 2.41
CA ASN A 65 -3.97 12.06 3.44
C ASN A 65 -2.65 11.50 3.99
N GLY A 66 -1.52 12.02 3.54
CA GLY A 66 -0.21 11.53 3.93
C GLY A 66 0.91 12.37 3.33
N TYR A 67 2.14 11.88 3.46
CA TYR A 67 3.33 12.56 3.01
C TYR A 67 4.37 11.57 2.51
N VAL A 68 5.32 12.07 1.72
CA VAL A 68 6.49 11.31 1.33
C VAL A 68 7.52 11.38 2.43
N PHE A 69 7.98 10.21 2.86
CA PHE A 69 9.18 10.08 3.68
C PHE A 69 10.28 9.44 2.85
N PHE A 70 11.47 10.03 2.88
CA PHE A 70 12.61 9.42 2.21
C PHE A 70 13.88 9.53 3.03
N ILE A 71 14.77 8.55 2.88
CA ILE A 71 16.13 8.60 3.43
C ILE A 71 17.08 8.65 2.24
N GLY A 72 17.99 9.63 2.23
CA GLY A 72 19.05 9.71 1.24
C GLY A 72 20.02 8.53 1.33
N ASP A 73 20.68 8.23 0.22
CA ASP A 73 21.71 7.18 0.13
C ASP A 73 23.04 7.56 0.79
N GLY A 74 23.17 8.80 1.26
CA GLY A 74 24.38 9.34 1.90
C GLY A 74 25.30 10.09 0.94
N PHE A 75 24.97 10.16 -0.36
CA PHE A 75 25.73 10.88 -1.36
C PHE A 75 24.99 12.12 -1.85
N LEU A 76 25.66 13.28 -1.75
CA LEU A 76 25.16 14.53 -2.30
C LEU A 76 25.75 14.72 -3.70
N THR A 77 24.95 14.45 -4.72
CA THR A 77 25.39 14.61 -6.11
C THR A 77 25.35 16.11 -6.47
N LYS A 78 26.35 16.60 -7.20
CA LYS A 78 26.45 17.99 -7.66
C LYS A 78 26.59 18.07 -9.18
N GLY A 79 26.32 19.24 -9.75
CA GLY A 79 26.54 19.51 -11.18
C GLY A 79 25.53 18.88 -12.14
N LEU A 80 24.47 18.25 -11.63
CA LEU A 80 23.33 17.84 -12.47
C LEU A 80 22.59 19.09 -12.96
N LYS A 81 22.13 19.06 -14.21
CA LYS A 81 21.37 20.14 -14.84
C LYS A 81 20.02 19.62 -15.34
N PRO A 82 19.07 19.34 -14.43
CA PRO A 82 17.76 18.83 -14.83
C PRO A 82 17.04 19.84 -15.72
N LYS A 83 16.44 19.34 -16.81
CA LYS A 83 15.60 20.19 -17.68
C LYS A 83 14.25 20.53 -17.03
N ILE A 84 13.75 19.60 -16.22
CA ILE A 84 12.45 19.68 -15.55
C ILE A 84 12.64 19.20 -14.12
N ILE A 85 12.10 19.97 -13.17
CA ILE A 85 11.96 19.59 -11.77
C ILE A 85 10.46 19.49 -11.50
N LEU A 86 10.00 18.31 -11.09
CA LEU A 86 8.59 18.01 -10.87
C LEU A 86 8.19 18.25 -9.41
N SER A 87 6.90 18.51 -9.20
CA SER A 87 6.28 18.47 -7.88
C SER A 87 6.07 17.03 -7.46
N ILE A 88 6.75 16.54 -6.40
CA ILE A 88 6.52 15.17 -5.91
C ILE A 88 5.08 14.99 -5.42
N LYS A 89 4.53 16.03 -4.79
CA LYS A 89 3.14 16.05 -4.34
C LYS A 89 2.20 15.85 -5.52
N ASP A 90 2.29 16.67 -6.56
CA ASP A 90 1.32 16.56 -7.67
C ASP A 90 1.58 15.29 -8.51
N PHE A 91 2.81 14.78 -8.49
CA PHE A 91 3.15 13.51 -9.12
C PHE A 91 2.55 12.30 -8.39
N ILE A 92 2.46 12.31 -7.05
CA ILE A 92 1.90 11.19 -6.27
C ILE A 92 0.40 11.37 -6.04
N GLU A 93 -0.06 12.59 -5.76
CA GLU A 93 -1.45 12.93 -5.45
C GLU A 93 -2.32 13.00 -6.72
N ASN A 94 -2.23 11.97 -7.54
CA ASN A 94 -3.14 11.73 -8.66
C ASN A 94 -3.71 10.32 -8.58
N ARG A 95 -4.85 10.13 -9.27
CA ARG A 95 -5.66 8.90 -9.18
C ARG A 95 -4.90 7.63 -9.60
N LYS A 96 -3.79 7.73 -10.32
CA LYS A 96 -3.00 6.55 -10.71
C LYS A 96 -2.38 5.83 -9.51
N PHE A 97 -2.02 6.57 -8.46
CA PHE A 97 -1.35 6.03 -7.30
C PHE A 97 -2.29 5.68 -6.16
N TYR A 98 -3.55 6.10 -6.21
CA TYR A 98 -4.52 5.78 -5.18
C TYR A 98 -4.99 4.32 -5.27
N LEU A 99 -5.43 3.80 -4.13
CA LEU A 99 -6.25 2.60 -4.07
C LEU A 99 -7.47 2.72 -4.99
N ASP A 100 -7.94 1.58 -5.47
CA ASP A 100 -9.05 1.53 -6.42
C ASP A 100 -10.34 2.05 -5.78
N GLY A 101 -11.21 2.61 -6.61
CA GLY A 101 -12.51 3.15 -6.20
C GLY A 101 -12.69 4.63 -6.55
N LYS A 102 -13.92 5.12 -6.39
CA LYS A 102 -14.35 6.44 -6.86
C LYS A 102 -13.92 7.59 -5.94
N TYR A 103 -13.76 7.34 -4.65
CA TYR A 103 -13.52 8.37 -3.64
C TYR A 103 -12.22 8.15 -2.84
N ASN A 104 -11.55 7.00 -3.04
CA ASN A 104 -10.33 6.66 -2.33
C ASN A 104 -9.20 7.63 -2.68
N LYS A 105 -8.61 8.20 -1.64
CA LYS A 105 -7.42 9.07 -1.71
C LYS A 105 -6.29 8.55 -0.82
N ILE A 106 -6.24 7.26 -0.60
CA ILE A 106 -5.13 6.59 0.06
C ILE A 106 -4.19 6.11 -1.04
N VAL A 107 -2.92 6.50 -0.95
CA VAL A 107 -1.89 6.05 -1.90
C VAL A 107 -1.62 4.57 -1.67
N ASP A 108 -1.70 3.78 -2.74
CA ASP A 108 -1.29 2.39 -2.75
C ASP A 108 0.24 2.32 -2.89
N GLU A 109 0.91 1.96 -1.80
CA GLU A 109 2.37 1.86 -1.74
C GLU A 109 2.97 0.99 -2.84
N ARG A 110 2.27 -0.08 -3.25
CA ARG A 110 2.72 -0.98 -4.33
C ARG A 110 2.60 -0.31 -5.69
N LYS A 111 1.49 0.41 -5.97
CA LYS A 111 1.37 1.20 -7.21
C LYS A 111 2.44 2.28 -7.26
N LEU A 112 2.72 2.93 -6.13
CA LEU A 112 3.81 3.89 -6.01
C LEU A 112 5.15 3.23 -6.32
N GLN A 113 5.46 2.10 -5.69
CA GLN A 113 6.70 1.37 -5.94
C GLN A 113 6.85 0.99 -7.41
N ASP A 114 5.84 0.34 -7.99
CA ASP A 114 5.89 -0.19 -9.35
C ASP A 114 5.95 0.93 -10.41
N SER A 115 5.24 2.04 -10.19
CA SER A 115 5.18 3.14 -11.14
C SER A 115 6.24 4.22 -10.95
N LEU A 116 6.91 4.28 -9.80
CA LEU A 116 7.91 5.30 -9.47
C LEU A 116 9.28 4.70 -9.20
N THR A 117 9.49 4.07 -8.03
CA THR A 117 10.84 3.68 -7.57
C THR A 117 11.42 2.49 -8.34
N ASN A 118 10.57 1.58 -8.82
CA ASN A 118 10.99 0.47 -9.69
C ASN A 118 11.30 0.95 -11.11
N LYS A 119 10.67 2.02 -11.57
CA LYS A 119 10.75 2.47 -12.96
C LYS A 119 11.80 3.56 -13.20
N TYR A 120 12.01 4.45 -12.24
CA TYR A 120 12.85 5.64 -12.38
C TYR A 120 14.02 5.65 -11.40
N THR A 121 15.12 6.27 -11.79
CA THR A 121 16.11 6.81 -10.84
C THR A 121 15.59 8.17 -10.37
N ILE A 122 15.66 8.43 -9.07
CA ILE A 122 15.01 9.59 -8.47
C ILE A 122 16.05 10.46 -7.79
N PHE A 123 15.95 11.78 -7.97
CA PHE A 123 16.67 12.76 -7.17
C PHE A 123 15.72 13.79 -6.58
N PHE A 124 15.87 14.08 -5.29
CA PHE A 124 15.30 15.27 -4.66
C PHE A 124 16.30 16.43 -4.79
N VAL A 125 15.81 17.58 -5.26
CA VAL A 125 16.63 18.78 -5.50
C VAL A 125 16.64 19.66 -4.27
N ASN A 126 17.83 19.90 -3.72
CA ASN A 126 18.11 20.74 -2.57
C ASN A 126 19.14 21.83 -2.93
N GLY A 127 18.71 22.90 -3.59
CA GLY A 127 19.63 23.88 -4.16
C GLY A 127 20.47 23.25 -5.27
N ASP A 128 21.80 23.34 -5.15
CA ASP A 128 22.76 22.73 -6.09
C ASP A 128 23.07 21.26 -5.78
N GLU A 129 22.48 20.72 -4.72
CA GLU A 129 22.69 19.35 -4.26
C GLU A 129 21.49 18.46 -4.62
N PHE A 130 21.79 17.25 -5.07
CA PHE A 130 20.81 16.27 -5.50
C PHE A 130 20.91 15.03 -4.63
N ILE A 131 19.80 14.68 -3.99
CA ILE A 131 19.72 13.60 -3.02
C ILE A 131 18.99 12.43 -3.66
N SER A 132 19.69 11.32 -3.87
CA SER A 132 19.07 10.07 -4.31
C SER A 132 18.53 9.32 -3.08
N PRO A 133 17.26 8.88 -3.08
CA PRO A 133 16.69 8.15 -1.96
C PRO A 133 17.13 6.68 -1.98
N ARG A 134 17.72 6.19 -0.89
CA ARG A 134 17.83 4.73 -0.65
C ARG A 134 16.48 4.12 -0.27
N GLN A 135 15.60 4.92 0.32
CA GLN A 135 14.26 4.55 0.72
C GLN A 135 13.31 5.72 0.42
N LEU A 136 12.16 5.42 -0.20
CA LEU A 136 11.07 6.37 -0.43
C LEU A 136 9.77 5.65 -0.11
N LEU A 137 9.03 6.17 0.86
CA LEU A 137 7.76 5.65 1.35
C LEU A 137 6.71 6.76 1.34
N TYR A 138 5.45 6.36 1.32
CA TYR A 138 4.33 7.25 1.60
C TYR A 138 3.74 6.86 2.96
N TYR A 139 3.64 7.81 3.90
CA TYR A 139 3.00 7.58 5.19
C TYR A 139 1.64 8.24 5.24
N SER A 140 0.63 7.47 5.64
CA SER A 140 -0.70 8.00 5.99
C SER A 140 -0.63 8.79 7.29
N TYR A 141 -1.33 9.92 7.36
CA TYR A 141 -1.55 10.64 8.63
C TYR A 141 -2.51 9.90 9.56
N PHE A 142 -3.32 8.99 9.03
CA PHE A 142 -4.40 8.35 9.77
C PHE A 142 -4.00 6.96 10.29
N PRO A 143 -4.53 6.54 11.46
CA PRO A 143 -5.41 7.34 12.33
C PRO A 143 -4.67 8.40 13.15
N ILE A 144 -5.29 9.56 13.33
CA ILE A 144 -4.76 10.65 14.19
C ILE A 144 -5.38 10.52 15.58
N ARG A 145 -4.56 10.37 16.63
CA ARG A 145 -5.07 10.41 18.01
C ARG A 145 -5.33 11.84 18.47
N GLN A 146 -6.47 12.07 19.08
CA GLN A 146 -6.87 13.31 19.73
C GLN A 146 -7.41 13.00 21.12
N GLY A 147 -6.51 12.97 22.12
CA GLY A 147 -6.81 12.41 23.44
C GLY A 147 -7.15 10.92 23.31
N ASP A 148 -8.29 10.52 23.88
CA ASP A 148 -8.80 9.14 23.79
C ASP A 148 -9.51 8.81 22.46
N LYS A 149 -9.66 9.80 21.56
CA LYS A 149 -10.36 9.61 20.28
C LYS A 149 -9.37 9.30 19.16
N SER A 150 -9.70 8.32 18.33
CA SER A 150 -9.04 8.05 17.04
C SER A 150 -9.84 8.72 15.92
N ILE A 151 -9.18 9.58 15.14
CA ILE A 151 -9.76 10.12 13.90
C ILE A 151 -9.29 9.23 12.76
N GLU A 152 -10.23 8.47 12.21
CA GLU A 152 -10.01 7.62 11.04
C GLU A 152 -10.04 8.41 9.73
N ASN A 153 -9.41 7.85 8.69
CA ASN A 153 -9.48 8.44 7.35
C ASN A 153 -10.92 8.39 6.82
N LYS A 154 -11.49 9.55 6.51
CA LYS A 154 -12.86 9.69 5.98
C LYS A 154 -12.96 9.39 4.48
N MET A 155 -11.85 9.31 3.76
CA MET A 155 -11.80 9.11 2.31
C MET A 155 -11.46 7.67 1.91
N LYS A 156 -12.12 6.70 2.57
CA LYS A 156 -12.09 5.29 2.19
C LYS A 156 -13.25 5.01 1.23
N ASP A 157 -12.99 4.25 0.17
CA ASP A 157 -14.09 3.68 -0.61
C ASP A 157 -14.74 2.51 0.13
N THR A 158 -15.96 2.18 -0.29
CA THR A 158 -16.72 1.07 0.29
C THR A 158 -16.73 -0.12 -0.66
N LEU A 159 -16.38 -1.29 -0.15
CA LEU A 159 -16.49 -2.57 -0.85
C LEU A 159 -17.68 -3.35 -0.29
N PHE A 160 -18.53 -3.83 -1.19
CA PHE A 160 -19.65 -4.70 -0.86
C PHE A 160 -19.36 -6.08 -1.40
N PHE A 161 -19.34 -7.08 -0.53
CA PHE A 161 -19.13 -8.46 -0.90
C PHE A 161 -20.39 -9.29 -0.66
N LYS A 162 -20.70 -10.15 -1.62
CA LYS A 162 -21.72 -11.19 -1.40
C LYS A 162 -21.26 -12.13 -0.28
N LEU A 163 -22.11 -12.33 0.71
CA LEU A 163 -21.97 -13.36 1.73
C LEU A 163 -22.31 -14.71 1.09
N ASP A 164 -21.28 -15.36 0.57
CA ASP A 164 -21.34 -16.69 0.01
C ASP A 164 -20.91 -17.69 1.09
N ASN A 165 -21.88 -18.34 1.73
CA ASN A 165 -21.63 -19.24 2.86
C ASN A 165 -20.71 -20.44 2.53
N GLU A 166 -20.44 -20.72 1.25
CA GLU A 166 -19.45 -21.74 0.85
C GLU A 166 -18.01 -21.24 0.94
N TYR A 167 -17.80 -19.93 0.86
CA TYR A 167 -16.49 -19.29 0.84
C TYR A 167 -16.23 -18.43 2.08
N VAL A 168 -17.24 -17.69 2.54
CA VAL A 168 -17.24 -16.84 3.74
C VAL A 168 -18.29 -17.34 4.68
N TYR A 169 -17.88 -17.93 5.80
CA TYR A 169 -18.80 -18.60 6.71
C TYR A 169 -18.64 -18.06 8.13
N LYS A 170 -19.76 -17.97 8.84
CA LYS A 170 -19.76 -17.56 10.24
C LYS A 170 -19.12 -18.65 11.11
N SER A 171 -18.14 -18.28 11.93
CA SER A 171 -17.53 -19.17 12.91
C SER A 171 -18.54 -19.57 13.99
N LYS A 172 -18.51 -20.84 14.42
CA LYS A 172 -19.33 -21.36 15.51
C LYS A 172 -18.63 -21.27 16.87
N ASP A 173 -17.30 -21.24 16.85
CA ASP A 173 -16.47 -21.52 18.02
C ASP A 173 -15.91 -20.25 18.69
N LEU A 174 -15.89 -19.12 17.97
CA LEU A 174 -15.37 -17.84 18.45
C LEU A 174 -16.53 -16.86 18.70
N ASN A 175 -17.23 -17.03 19.83
CA ASN A 175 -18.31 -16.14 20.26
C ASN A 175 -17.87 -15.25 21.43
N ASN A 176 -16.96 -14.30 21.17
CA ASN A 176 -16.59 -13.25 22.14
C ASN A 176 -17.54 -12.04 22.07
N GLY A 177 -18.85 -12.26 21.96
CA GLY A 177 -19.86 -11.20 21.87
C GLY A 177 -20.00 -10.48 20.52
N SER A 178 -19.23 -10.86 19.51
CA SER A 178 -19.37 -10.40 18.11
C SER A 178 -19.26 -11.57 17.14
N SER A 179 -20.00 -11.51 16.02
CA SER A 179 -19.95 -12.59 15.02
C SER A 179 -18.66 -12.50 14.20
N ILE A 180 -17.95 -13.61 14.05
CA ILE A 180 -16.75 -13.71 13.22
C ILE A 180 -17.08 -14.47 11.93
N TYR A 181 -16.59 -13.99 10.79
CA TYR A 181 -16.71 -14.63 9.47
C TYR A 181 -15.33 -15.02 8.95
N LEU A 182 -15.11 -16.32 8.78
CA LEU A 182 -13.89 -16.93 8.26
C LEU A 182 -13.97 -17.05 6.74
N ILE A 183 -12.83 -17.11 6.06
CA ILE A 183 -12.75 -17.38 4.63
C ILE A 183 -12.01 -18.68 4.33
N LYS A 184 -12.44 -19.39 3.29
CA LYS A 184 -11.91 -20.71 2.93
C LYS A 184 -10.44 -20.73 2.47
N ASP A 185 -9.96 -19.65 1.85
CA ASP A 185 -8.59 -19.57 1.33
C ASP A 185 -7.57 -19.12 2.41
N SER A 186 -8.00 -18.97 3.68
CA SER A 186 -7.10 -18.68 4.79
C SER A 186 -6.24 -19.90 5.16
N SER A 187 -5.00 -19.67 5.58
CA SER A 187 -4.13 -20.71 6.11
C SER A 187 -4.56 -21.17 7.51
N LYS A 188 -3.99 -22.30 7.96
CA LYS A 188 -4.22 -22.84 9.31
C LYS A 188 -3.35 -22.15 10.37
N SER A 189 -2.12 -21.78 10.03
CA SER A 189 -1.19 -21.14 10.97
C SER A 189 -1.48 -19.66 11.18
N GLU A 190 -2.08 -19.01 10.18
CA GLU A 190 -2.50 -17.62 10.26
C GLU A 190 -3.89 -17.49 9.64
N VAL A 191 -4.85 -17.12 10.48
CA VAL A 191 -6.27 -17.10 10.13
C VAL A 191 -6.72 -15.67 9.88
N PHE A 192 -7.13 -15.39 8.65
CA PHE A 192 -7.83 -14.18 8.27
C PHE A 192 -9.34 -14.31 8.54
N TYR A 193 -9.91 -13.28 9.15
CA TYR A 193 -11.36 -13.22 9.38
C TYR A 193 -11.90 -11.79 9.34
N PHE A 194 -13.21 -11.70 9.20
CA PHE A 194 -13.97 -10.48 9.36
C PHE A 194 -14.72 -10.51 10.69
N GLN A 195 -14.59 -9.45 11.49
CA GLN A 195 -15.38 -9.26 12.68
C GLN A 195 -16.58 -8.37 12.37
N GLU A 196 -17.77 -8.79 12.79
CA GLU A 196 -18.99 -7.99 12.71
C GLU A 196 -18.90 -6.77 13.63
N LEU A 197 -19.15 -5.60 13.07
CA LEU A 197 -19.25 -4.35 13.83
C LEU A 197 -20.71 -3.97 14.06
N GLU A 198 -21.49 -3.91 12.98
CA GLU A 198 -22.89 -3.48 13.00
C GLU A 198 -23.65 -4.01 11.78
N ARG A 199 -24.97 -4.08 11.91
CA ARG A 199 -25.89 -4.39 10.80
C ARG A 199 -26.61 -3.14 10.38
N ILE A 200 -26.57 -2.86 9.09
CA ILE A 200 -27.16 -1.67 8.48
C ILE A 200 -28.16 -2.13 7.41
N ASN A 201 -29.31 -1.48 7.41
CA ASN A 201 -30.36 -1.72 6.41
C ASN A 201 -30.39 -0.59 5.38
N ASN A 202 -31.03 -0.87 4.23
CA ASN A 202 -31.34 0.14 3.21
C ASN A 202 -30.13 0.80 2.52
N LEU A 203 -28.96 0.15 2.52
CA LEU A 203 -27.88 0.56 1.61
C LEU A 203 -28.23 0.19 0.17
N LYS A 204 -27.75 1.00 -0.78
CA LYS A 204 -27.96 0.80 -2.22
C LYS A 204 -26.60 0.82 -2.92
N PRO A 205 -25.80 -0.25 -2.80
CA PRO A 205 -24.51 -0.31 -3.47
C PRO A 205 -24.70 -0.36 -4.99
N ASN A 206 -23.80 0.29 -5.73
CA ASN A 206 -23.80 0.22 -7.19
C ASN A 206 -23.32 -1.14 -7.70
N GLU A 207 -22.46 -1.80 -6.92
CA GLU A 207 -21.84 -3.06 -7.27
C GLU A 207 -21.69 -3.94 -6.02
N ILE A 208 -21.94 -5.24 -6.17
CA ILE A 208 -21.70 -6.25 -5.14
C ILE A 208 -20.73 -7.28 -5.73
N LEU A 209 -19.55 -7.38 -5.13
CA LEU A 209 -18.43 -8.20 -5.59
C LEU A 209 -18.50 -9.62 -5.02
N SER A 210 -17.90 -10.58 -5.72
CA SER A 210 -17.61 -11.91 -5.16
C SER A 210 -16.30 -11.84 -4.38
N LEU A 211 -16.32 -12.08 -3.07
CA LEU A 211 -15.09 -12.05 -2.28
C LEU A 211 -14.07 -13.07 -2.77
N LYS A 212 -14.50 -14.29 -3.12
CA LYS A 212 -13.61 -15.34 -3.67
C LYS A 212 -12.86 -14.85 -4.90
N LYS A 213 -13.57 -14.25 -5.87
CA LYS A 213 -12.94 -13.71 -7.07
C LYS A 213 -12.01 -12.55 -6.74
N TYR A 214 -12.43 -11.66 -5.83
CA TYR A 214 -11.64 -10.51 -5.40
C TYR A 214 -10.31 -10.93 -4.73
N VAL A 215 -10.37 -11.87 -3.78
CA VAL A 215 -9.19 -12.44 -3.11
C VAL A 215 -8.24 -13.06 -4.13
N ARG A 216 -8.75 -13.94 -4.99
CA ARG A 216 -7.93 -14.69 -5.95
C ARG A 216 -7.36 -13.85 -7.09
N ALA A 217 -8.01 -12.74 -7.43
CA ALA A 217 -7.48 -11.75 -8.37
C ALA A 217 -6.52 -10.76 -7.71
N SER A 218 -6.45 -10.73 -6.38
CA SER A 218 -5.57 -9.82 -5.66
C SER A 218 -4.13 -10.28 -5.74
N ARG A 219 -3.21 -9.31 -5.65
CA ARG A 219 -1.76 -9.56 -5.54
C ARG A 219 -1.34 -10.31 -4.27
N PHE A 220 -2.26 -10.52 -3.33
CA PHE A 220 -2.01 -11.21 -2.07
C PHE A 220 -2.31 -12.70 -2.16
N TYR A 221 -2.82 -13.17 -3.31
CA TYR A 221 -3.12 -14.57 -3.55
C TYR A 221 -2.21 -15.17 -4.62
N ASN A 222 -1.66 -16.35 -4.34
CA ASN A 222 -0.90 -17.16 -5.28
C ASN A 222 -1.27 -18.64 -5.08
N GLU A 223 -1.87 -19.23 -6.11
CA GLU A 223 -2.33 -20.63 -6.04
C GLU A 223 -1.20 -21.65 -5.89
N ASN A 224 0.03 -21.27 -6.26
CA ASN A 224 1.22 -22.12 -6.25
C ASN A 224 1.97 -22.08 -4.91
N ASP A 225 1.61 -21.17 -4.01
CA ASP A 225 2.26 -21.06 -2.70
C ASP A 225 1.61 -22.02 -1.69
N LEU A 226 2.42 -22.51 -0.74
CA LEU A 226 1.93 -23.33 0.37
C LEU A 226 0.88 -22.57 1.19
N HIS A 227 1.13 -21.28 1.43
CA HIS A 227 0.20 -20.32 2.01
C HIS A 227 -0.34 -19.45 0.89
N LYS A 228 -1.49 -19.85 0.33
CA LYS A 228 -2.02 -19.25 -0.90
C LYS A 228 -2.40 -17.80 -0.74
N LEU A 229 -2.87 -17.41 0.43
CA LEU A 229 -3.19 -16.03 0.77
C LEU A 229 -2.09 -15.51 1.68
N SER A 230 -1.70 -14.26 1.48
CA SER A 230 -0.86 -13.53 2.43
C SER A 230 -1.74 -12.72 3.37
N GLU A 231 -2.17 -13.33 4.47
CA GLU A 231 -3.25 -12.85 5.34
C GLU A 231 -2.96 -11.45 5.91
N VAL A 232 -1.77 -11.22 6.47
CA VAL A 232 -1.39 -9.91 7.04
C VAL A 232 -1.46 -8.80 6.00
N TYR A 233 -0.92 -9.03 4.81
CA TYR A 233 -0.88 -7.99 3.78
C TYR A 233 -2.26 -7.75 3.19
N PHE A 234 -3.07 -8.81 3.03
CA PHE A 234 -4.45 -8.68 2.59
C PHE A 234 -5.31 -7.94 3.62
N MET A 235 -5.16 -8.24 4.91
CA MET A 235 -5.83 -7.53 6.01
C MET A 235 -5.46 -6.06 6.05
N LYS A 236 -4.16 -5.72 5.99
CA LYS A 236 -3.70 -4.32 5.93
C LYS A 236 -4.32 -3.58 4.74
N PHE A 237 -4.31 -4.19 3.56
CA PHE A 237 -4.92 -3.60 2.37
C PHE A 237 -6.43 -3.38 2.53
N LEU A 238 -7.15 -4.36 3.10
CA LEU A 238 -8.58 -4.24 3.30
C LEU A 238 -8.96 -3.22 4.38
N LYS A 239 -8.09 -2.93 5.35
CA LYS A 239 -8.31 -1.86 6.35
C LYS A 239 -8.42 -0.47 5.74
N ASP A 240 -7.95 -0.29 4.51
CA ASP A 240 -8.09 0.97 3.77
C ASP A 240 -9.42 1.12 3.02
N TYR A 241 -10.35 0.17 3.21
CA TYR A 241 -11.71 0.22 2.71
C TYR A 241 -12.73 0.11 3.86
N VAL A 242 -13.95 0.62 3.63
CA VAL A 242 -15.11 0.23 4.43
C VAL A 242 -15.70 -1.03 3.81
N ILE A 243 -15.95 -2.07 4.60
CA ILE A 243 -16.34 -3.39 4.06
C ILE A 243 -17.71 -3.78 4.59
N TYR A 244 -18.58 -4.20 3.67
CA TYR A 244 -19.86 -4.81 3.97
C TYR A 244 -19.97 -6.21 3.37
N LEU A 245 -20.44 -7.16 4.16
CA LEU A 245 -20.92 -8.46 3.68
C LEU A 245 -22.44 -8.41 3.52
N THR A 246 -22.98 -9.03 2.48
CA THR A 246 -24.44 -9.04 2.28
C THR A 246 -24.96 -10.33 1.66
N SER A 247 -26.03 -10.89 2.24
CA SER A 247 -26.74 -12.06 1.72
C SER A 247 -27.83 -11.70 0.70
N GLY A 248 -28.10 -10.42 0.45
CA GLY A 248 -29.23 -9.98 -0.38
C GLY A 248 -29.39 -8.46 -0.46
N LYS A 249 -30.62 -7.97 -0.70
CA LYS A 249 -30.85 -6.55 -1.03
C LYS A 249 -30.98 -5.62 0.18
N ASN A 250 -31.28 -6.15 1.38
CA ASN A 250 -31.80 -5.32 2.46
C ASN A 250 -30.95 -5.30 3.73
N GLU A 251 -30.07 -6.28 3.93
CA GLU A 251 -29.22 -6.39 5.13
C GLU A 251 -27.75 -6.38 4.75
N TYR A 252 -26.99 -5.50 5.40
CA TYR A 252 -25.57 -5.31 5.17
C TYR A 252 -24.84 -5.39 6.51
N ILE A 253 -23.84 -6.24 6.57
CA ILE A 253 -23.06 -6.50 7.77
C ILE A 253 -21.76 -5.76 7.60
N LYS A 254 -21.60 -4.65 8.32
CA LYS A 254 -20.34 -3.93 8.34
C LYS A 254 -19.32 -4.76 9.11
N VAL A 255 -18.17 -4.95 8.50
CA VAL A 255 -17.11 -5.78 9.07
C VAL A 255 -15.75 -5.09 9.04
N GLU A 256 -14.87 -5.53 9.93
CA GLU A 256 -13.47 -5.15 9.93
C GLU A 256 -12.58 -6.40 9.74
N PRO A 257 -11.53 -6.33 8.90
CA PRO A 257 -10.62 -7.46 8.68
C PRO A 257 -9.59 -7.57 9.82
N PHE A 258 -9.32 -8.80 10.24
CA PHE A 258 -8.33 -9.15 11.24
C PHE A 258 -7.56 -10.40 10.83
N THR A 259 -6.41 -10.59 11.47
CA THR A 259 -5.62 -11.81 11.42
C THR A 259 -5.27 -12.26 12.83
N VAL A 260 -5.21 -13.57 13.03
CA VAL A 260 -4.72 -14.19 14.27
C VAL A 260 -3.77 -15.32 13.90
N MET A 261 -2.68 -15.46 14.66
CA MET A 261 -1.82 -16.63 14.57
C MET A 261 -2.43 -17.74 15.44
N GLU A 262 -2.64 -18.92 14.87
CA GLU A 262 -3.00 -20.09 15.67
C GLU A 262 -1.71 -20.75 16.17
N ASP A 263 -1.58 -20.87 17.50
CA ASP A 263 -0.48 -21.56 18.20
C ASP A 263 -0.61 -23.09 18.07
#